data_AF-C4YUD8-F1
#
_entry.id   AF-C4YUD8-F1
#
_cell.length_a   1.000
_cell.length_b   1.000
_cell.length_c   1.000
_cell.angle_alpha   90.00
_cell.angle_beta   90.00
_cell.angle_gamma   90.00
#
_symmetry.space_group_name_H-M   'P 1'
#
loop_
_entity.id
_entity.type
_entity.pdbx_description
1 polymer ?
#
loop_
_entity_poly.entity_id
_entity_poly.type
_entity_poly.pdbx_seq_one_letter_code
_entity_poly.pdbx_strand_id
1 'polypeptide(L)'
;MVIFLSIFLSLIKIIVIMLKNLLKTKLFLVIVSLTIFITLLNFSIFYIFVPGNLTQNKTIIIEPKLSVNQIVTKLYSNEVIKYPRIFKVIAKIYSIKRPLKSGEYVFTRNISPLQTLRILASGKSIIHNIIVPEGTVVSEVIKKINEESRLLGEIKGIIPEGFLMSPFGDKKSLAFRRREDIMKLL
;
A
#
# COMPACT_ATOMS: atom_id res chain seq x y z
N MET A 1 54.54 37.39 -43.89
CA MET A 1 53.65 37.93 -42.83
C MET A 1 52.17 37.67 -43.12
N VAL A 2 51.64 38.05 -44.29
CA VAL A 2 50.19 37.93 -44.64
C VAL A 2 49.69 36.46 -44.70
N ILE A 3 50.49 35.55 -45.27
CA ILE A 3 50.14 34.12 -45.39
C ILE A 3 49.99 33.47 -44.01
N PHE A 4 50.88 33.80 -43.08
CA PHE A 4 50.83 33.29 -41.72
C PHE A 4 49.59 33.76 -40.95
N LEU A 5 49.22 35.05 -41.11
CA LEU A 5 48.02 35.62 -40.51
C LEU A 5 46.73 34.97 -41.07
N SER A 6 46.69 34.70 -42.38
CA SER A 6 45.59 33.98 -43.05
C SER A 6 45.40 32.57 -42.50
N ILE A 7 46.48 31.80 -42.39
CA ILE A 7 46.46 30.43 -41.86
C ILE A 7 46.00 30.42 -40.40
N PHE A 8 46.49 31.36 -39.60
CA PHE A 8 46.11 31.52 -38.19
C PHE A 8 44.61 31.81 -38.01
N LEU A 9 44.05 32.73 -38.81
CA LEU A 9 42.62 33.04 -38.81
C LEU A 9 41.76 31.85 -39.27
N SER A 10 42.25 31.05 -40.22
CA SER A 10 41.59 29.82 -40.66
C SER A 10 41.52 28.76 -39.54
N LEU A 11 42.63 28.56 -38.81
CA LEU A 11 42.68 27.65 -37.65
C LEU A 11 41.69 28.04 -36.55
N ILE A 12 41.60 29.34 -36.22
CA ILE A 12 40.62 29.84 -35.24
C ILE A 12 39.18 29.55 -35.70
N LYS A 13 38.86 29.79 -36.97
CA LYS A 13 37.53 29.47 -37.53
C LYS A 13 37.21 27.99 -37.40
N ILE A 14 38.16 27.10 -37.72
CA ILE A 14 37.99 25.64 -37.60
C ILE A 14 37.72 25.25 -36.14
N ILE A 15 38.49 25.79 -35.18
CA ILE A 15 38.31 25.53 -33.75
C ILE A 15 36.93 26.00 -33.28
N VAL A 16 36.49 27.20 -33.68
CA VAL A 16 35.16 27.74 -33.32
C VAL A 16 34.03 26.88 -33.91
N ILE A 17 34.18 26.40 -35.16
CA ILE A 17 33.22 25.50 -35.81
C ILE A 17 33.15 24.16 -35.06
N MET A 18 34.30 23.58 -34.70
CA MET A 18 34.35 22.33 -33.92
C MET A 18 33.71 22.48 -32.54
N LEU A 19 34.00 23.58 -31.82
CA LEU A 19 33.44 23.85 -30.50
C LEU A 19 31.91 23.98 -30.53
N LYS A 20 31.38 24.69 -31.54
CA LYS A 20 29.92 24.84 -31.76
C LYS A 20 29.24 23.49 -32.01
N ASN A 21 29.87 22.59 -32.78
CA ASN A 21 29.32 21.26 -33.05
C ASN A 21 29.35 20.35 -31.81
N LEU A 22 30.36 20.46 -30.95
CA LEU A 22 30.41 19.74 -29.66
C LEU A 22 29.32 20.23 -28.68
N LEU A 23 29.04 21.53 -28.65
CA LEU A 23 27.94 22.09 -27.86
C LEU A 23 26.56 21.62 -28.38
N LYS A 24 26.35 21.63 -29.69
CA LYS A 24 25.09 21.17 -30.32
C LYS A 24 24.83 19.68 -30.06
N THR A 25 25.84 18.82 -30.14
CA THR A 25 25.69 17.38 -29.87
C THR A 25 25.35 17.10 -28.41
N LYS A 26 26.00 17.78 -27.44
CA LYS A 26 25.63 17.69 -26.02
C LYS A 26 24.21 18.18 -25.76
N LEU A 27 23.81 19.31 -26.35
CA LEU A 27 22.45 19.84 -26.22
C LEU A 27 21.41 18.87 -26.81
N PHE A 28 21.72 18.27 -27.96
CA PHE A 28 20.87 17.25 -28.58
C PHE A 28 20.70 16.02 -27.68
N LEU A 29 21.77 15.51 -27.07
CA LEU A 29 21.71 14.39 -26.12
C LEU A 29 20.84 14.72 -24.88
N VAL A 30 20.90 15.95 -24.37
CA VAL A 30 20.06 16.39 -23.25
C VAL A 30 18.58 16.43 -23.65
N ILE A 31 18.26 16.93 -24.85
CA ILE A 31 16.88 16.96 -25.36
C ILE A 31 16.34 15.54 -25.57
N VAL A 32 17.15 14.63 -26.11
CA VAL A 32 16.78 13.21 -26.27
C VAL A 32 16.55 12.54 -24.92
N SER A 33 17.44 12.75 -23.95
CA SER A 33 17.27 12.28 -22.57
C SER A 33 15.96 12.78 -21.96
N LEU A 34 15.68 14.08 -22.11
CA LEU A 34 14.49 14.70 -21.55
C LEU A 34 13.20 14.18 -22.19
N THR A 35 13.17 14.00 -23.51
CA THR A 35 12.03 13.43 -24.22
C THR A 35 11.77 11.98 -23.82
N ILE A 36 12.82 11.15 -23.69
CA ILE A 36 12.71 9.79 -23.16
C ILE A 36 12.14 9.83 -21.74
N PHE A 37 12.62 10.73 -20.89
CA PHE A 37 12.12 10.88 -19.52
C PHE A 37 10.63 11.27 -19.48
N ILE A 38 10.21 12.22 -20.31
CA ILE A 38 8.81 12.65 -20.43
C ILE A 38 7.91 11.51 -20.91
N THR A 39 8.35 10.72 -21.90
CA THR A 39 7.56 9.57 -22.38
C THR A 39 7.41 8.50 -21.30
N LEU A 40 8.47 8.24 -20.53
CA LEU A 40 8.44 7.27 -19.42
C LEU A 40 7.48 7.72 -18.31
N LEU A 41 7.46 9.02 -18.00
CA LEU A 41 6.51 9.59 -17.04
C LEU A 41 5.07 9.46 -17.52
N ASN A 42 4.80 9.80 -18.79
CA ASN A 42 3.47 9.66 -19.38
C ASN A 42 2.99 8.21 -19.34
N PHE A 43 3.85 7.25 -19.68
CA PHE A 43 3.52 5.83 -19.61
C PHE A 43 3.19 5.38 -18.18
N SER A 44 3.95 5.87 -17.19
CA SER A 44 3.71 5.57 -15.77
C SER A 44 2.37 6.14 -15.28
N ILE A 45 2.01 7.35 -15.72
CA ILE A 45 0.72 7.98 -15.39
C ILE A 45 -0.41 7.20 -16.06
N PHE A 46 -0.26 6.84 -17.34
CA PHE A 46 -1.26 6.07 -18.07
C PHE A 46 -1.54 4.73 -17.38
N TYR A 47 -0.49 4.00 -16.96
CA TYR A 47 -0.63 2.74 -16.22
C TYR A 47 -1.49 2.84 -14.95
N ILE A 48 -1.48 3.98 -14.25
CA ILE A 48 -2.26 4.18 -13.02
C ILE A 48 -3.77 4.13 -13.28
N PHE A 49 -4.19 4.59 -14.47
CA PHE A 49 -5.61 4.68 -14.85
C PHE A 49 -6.10 3.48 -15.66
N VAL A 50 -5.21 2.76 -16.33
CA VAL A 50 -5.58 1.59 -17.11
C VAL A 50 -6.10 0.47 -16.19
N PRO A 51 -7.27 -0.11 -16.50
CA PRO A 51 -7.78 -1.26 -15.75
C PRO A 51 -6.80 -2.44 -15.81
N GLY A 52 -6.60 -3.10 -14.67
CA GLY A 52 -5.74 -4.27 -14.56
C GLY A 52 -6.31 -5.49 -15.29
N ASN A 53 -5.50 -6.56 -15.41
CA ASN A 53 -5.86 -7.79 -16.13
C ASN A 53 -6.67 -8.78 -15.27
N LEU A 54 -7.21 -8.33 -14.13
CA LEU A 54 -7.89 -9.23 -13.20
C LEU A 54 -9.22 -9.68 -13.79
N THR A 55 -9.33 -10.97 -14.14
CA THR A 55 -10.48 -11.57 -14.83
C THR A 55 -11.71 -11.75 -13.93
N GLN A 56 -11.48 -12.02 -12.64
CA GLN A 56 -12.53 -12.27 -11.65
C GLN A 56 -12.25 -11.56 -10.33
N ASN A 57 -13.29 -11.33 -9.53
CA ASN A 57 -13.11 -10.76 -8.20
C ASN A 57 -12.26 -11.69 -7.34
N LYS A 58 -11.27 -11.13 -6.63
CA LYS A 58 -10.33 -11.90 -5.83
C LYS A 58 -10.17 -11.29 -4.46
N THR A 59 -10.31 -12.12 -3.43
CA THR A 59 -10.08 -11.74 -2.04
C THR A 59 -8.64 -12.06 -1.66
N ILE A 60 -7.94 -11.08 -1.09
CA ILE A 60 -6.54 -11.22 -0.66
C ILE A 60 -6.38 -10.66 0.74
N ILE A 61 -5.76 -11.46 1.60
CA ILE A 61 -5.39 -11.08 2.96
C ILE A 61 -4.01 -10.43 2.91
N ILE A 62 -3.89 -9.21 3.43
CA ILE A 62 -2.63 -8.52 3.64
C ILE A 62 -2.27 -8.62 5.12
N GLU A 63 -1.25 -9.42 5.46
CA GLU A 63 -0.84 -9.61 6.85
C GLU A 63 -0.38 -8.30 7.52
N PRO A 64 -0.55 -8.18 8.85
CA PRO A 64 0.02 -7.07 9.60
C PRO A 64 1.55 -7.03 9.45
N LYS A 65 2.11 -5.82 9.52
CA LYS A 65 3.57 -5.55 9.46
C LYS A 65 4.25 -5.91 8.14
N LEU A 66 3.50 -6.22 7.08
CA LEU A 66 4.11 -6.36 5.74
C LEU A 66 4.69 -5.04 5.24
N SER A 67 5.89 -5.12 4.68
CA SER A 67 6.48 -4.01 3.93
C SER A 67 5.76 -3.77 2.60
N VAL A 68 5.83 -2.54 2.08
CA VAL A 68 5.27 -2.20 0.75
C VAL A 68 5.78 -3.15 -0.33
N ASN A 69 7.05 -3.60 -0.23
CA ASN A 69 7.63 -4.54 -1.19
C ASN A 69 6.94 -5.91 -1.13
N GLN A 70 6.69 -6.43 0.07
CA GLN A 70 5.98 -7.72 0.23
C GLN A 70 4.53 -7.63 -0.23
N ILE A 71 3.85 -6.51 0.03
CA ILE A 71 2.50 -6.26 -0.47
C ILE A 71 2.48 -6.29 -2.01
N VAL A 72 3.43 -5.60 -2.65
CA VAL A 72 3.57 -5.59 -4.11
C VAL A 72 3.78 -7.00 -4.65
N THR A 73 4.71 -7.76 -4.06
CA THR A 73 4.97 -9.16 -4.48
C THR A 73 3.72 -10.00 -4.34
N LYS A 74 2.99 -9.89 -3.22
CA LYS A 74 1.76 -10.65 -2.98
C LYS A 74 0.66 -10.31 -3.98
N LEU A 75 0.48 -9.03 -4.31
CA LEU A 75 -0.47 -8.58 -5.33
C LEU A 75 -0.09 -9.06 -6.73
N TYR A 76 1.20 -9.10 -7.05
CA TYR A 76 1.71 -9.60 -8.33
C TYR A 76 1.51 -11.10 -8.47
N SER A 77 1.87 -11.89 -7.45
CA SER A 77 1.64 -13.35 -7.43
C SER A 77 0.16 -13.71 -7.53
N ASN A 78 -0.73 -12.79 -7.17
CA ASN A 78 -2.18 -12.96 -7.29
C ASN A 78 -2.79 -12.35 -8.55
N GLU A 79 -1.96 -11.85 -9.48
CA GLU A 79 -2.36 -11.25 -10.77
C GLU A 79 -3.22 -9.97 -10.65
N VAL A 80 -3.22 -9.32 -9.48
CA VAL A 80 -3.94 -8.05 -9.27
C VAL A 80 -3.21 -6.88 -9.95
N ILE A 81 -1.89 -6.97 -10.08
CA ILE A 81 -1.05 -5.94 -10.72
C ILE A 81 -0.21 -6.55 -11.84
N LYS A 82 0.00 -5.80 -12.94
CA LYS A 82 0.77 -6.25 -14.10
C LYS A 82 2.26 -5.93 -13.99
N TYR A 83 2.59 -4.71 -13.53
CA TYR A 83 3.97 -4.22 -13.46
C TYR A 83 4.37 -3.91 -12.01
N PRO A 84 5.00 -4.86 -11.29
CA PRO A 84 5.31 -4.71 -9.87
C PRO A 84 6.30 -3.57 -9.60
N ARG A 85 7.28 -3.34 -10.50
CA ARG A 85 8.28 -2.27 -10.34
C ARG A 85 7.65 -0.88 -10.38
N ILE A 86 6.80 -0.62 -11.38
CA ILE A 86 6.10 0.66 -11.56
C ILE A 86 5.14 0.87 -10.39
N PHE A 87 4.36 -0.18 -10.05
CA PHE A 87 3.43 -0.14 -8.92
C PHE A 87 4.14 0.15 -7.59
N LYS A 88 5.32 -0.45 -7.35
CA LYS A 88 6.11 -0.22 -6.13
C LYS A 88 6.52 1.24 -5.95
N VAL A 89 6.98 1.89 -7.00
CA VAL A 89 7.39 3.32 -6.95
C VAL A 89 6.18 4.17 -6.60
N ILE A 90 5.05 3.95 -7.29
CA ILE A 90 3.81 4.69 -7.05
C ILE A 90 3.28 4.42 -5.64
N ALA A 91 3.26 3.16 -5.21
CA ALA A 91 2.83 2.75 -3.88
C ALA A 91 3.68 3.41 -2.79
N LYS A 92 5.01 3.47 -2.97
CA LYS A 92 5.91 4.12 -2.00
C LYS A 92 5.61 5.61 -1.89
N ILE A 93 5.40 6.31 -3.02
CA ILE A 93 5.06 7.73 -3.04
C ILE A 93 3.67 7.95 -2.41
N TYR A 94 2.70 7.10 -2.72
CA TYR A 94 1.33 7.18 -2.19
C TYR A 94 1.29 6.95 -0.67
N SER A 95 2.05 5.97 -0.18
CA SER A 95 2.17 5.60 1.22
C SER A 95 2.70 6.71 2.13
N ILE A 96 3.44 7.67 1.58
CA ILE A 96 3.92 8.85 2.34
C ILE A 96 2.74 9.69 2.83
N LYS A 97 1.70 9.84 2.01
CA LYS A 97 0.49 10.61 2.37
C LYS A 97 -0.58 9.73 3.02
N ARG A 98 -0.70 8.48 2.59
CA ARG A 98 -1.74 7.56 3.07
C ARG A 98 -1.14 6.16 3.28
N PRO A 99 -0.84 5.77 4.52
CA PRO A 99 -0.21 4.47 4.79
C PRO A 99 -1.12 3.33 4.34
N LEU A 100 -0.54 2.30 3.72
CA LEU A 100 -1.27 1.09 3.34
C LEU A 100 -1.57 0.28 4.61
N LYS A 101 -2.83 -0.10 4.78
CA LYS A 101 -3.29 -0.82 5.97
C LYS A 101 -3.32 -2.33 5.69
N SER A 102 -2.99 -3.12 6.70
CA SER A 102 -3.24 -4.57 6.70
C SER A 102 -4.74 -4.85 6.78
N GLY A 103 -5.16 -6.01 6.26
CA GLY A 103 -6.56 -6.43 6.26
C GLY A 103 -6.91 -7.32 5.08
N GLU A 104 -8.13 -7.83 5.08
CA GLU A 104 -8.68 -8.61 3.98
C GLU A 104 -9.42 -7.72 3.00
N TYR A 105 -8.99 -7.74 1.73
CA TYR A 105 -9.51 -6.86 0.69
C TYR A 105 -10.08 -7.65 -0.48
N VAL A 106 -11.20 -7.17 -1.01
CA VAL A 106 -11.78 -7.66 -2.27
C VAL A 106 -11.32 -6.76 -3.40
N PHE A 107 -10.63 -7.34 -4.37
CA PHE A 107 -10.26 -6.69 -5.61
C PHE A 107 -11.23 -7.10 -6.72
N THR A 108 -11.91 -6.12 -7.32
CA THR A 108 -12.88 -6.37 -8.38
C THR A 108 -12.18 -6.65 -9.71
N ARG A 109 -12.87 -7.32 -10.65
CA ARG A 109 -12.39 -7.46 -12.02
C ARG A 109 -11.98 -6.11 -12.61
N ASN A 110 -10.96 -6.10 -13.47
CA ASN A 110 -10.46 -4.90 -14.14
C ASN A 110 -10.08 -3.74 -13.20
N ILE A 111 -9.76 -4.03 -11.94
CA ILE A 111 -9.38 -2.99 -10.98
C ILE A 111 -8.10 -2.26 -11.46
N SER A 112 -8.12 -0.94 -11.43
CA SER A 112 -6.93 -0.15 -11.79
C SER A 112 -5.93 -0.13 -10.63
N PRO A 113 -4.62 0.03 -10.91
CA PRO A 113 -3.60 0.16 -9.87
C PRO A 113 -3.92 1.28 -8.85
N LEU A 114 -4.51 2.38 -9.30
CA LEU A 114 -4.96 3.47 -8.43
C LEU A 114 -6.09 3.06 -7.48
N GLN A 115 -7.04 2.28 -7.97
CA GLN A 115 -8.13 1.76 -7.16
C GLN A 115 -7.60 0.76 -6.13
N THR A 116 -6.70 -0.13 -6.52
CA THR A 116 -6.01 -1.05 -5.61
C THR A 116 -5.34 -0.29 -4.46
N LEU A 117 -4.58 0.78 -4.76
CA LEU A 117 -3.95 1.63 -3.74
C LEU A 117 -4.98 2.32 -2.84
N ARG A 118 -6.08 2.82 -3.41
CA ARG A 118 -7.15 3.45 -2.63
C ARG A 118 -7.81 2.47 -1.66
N ILE A 119 -8.07 1.24 -2.08
CA ILE A 119 -8.64 0.19 -1.23
C ILE A 119 -7.68 -0.09 -0.05
N LEU A 120 -6.41 -0.35 -0.35
CA LEU A 120 -5.38 -0.62 0.66
C LEU A 120 -5.18 0.55 1.64
N ALA A 121 -5.21 1.79 1.15
CA ALA A 121 -5.06 2.98 1.99
C ALA A 121 -6.31 3.33 2.79
N SER A 122 -7.50 2.95 2.30
CA SER A 122 -8.74 3.17 3.04
C SER A 122 -8.79 2.33 4.32
N GLY A 123 -8.23 1.12 4.28
CA GLY A 123 -8.41 0.14 5.34
C GLY A 123 -9.83 -0.39 5.43
N LYS A 124 -10.65 -0.25 4.37
CA LYS A 124 -11.93 -0.92 4.26
C LYS A 124 -11.70 -2.41 4.05
N SER A 125 -11.23 -3.07 5.09
CA SER A 125 -11.14 -4.52 5.15
C SER A 125 -12.52 -5.11 5.40
N ILE A 126 -12.73 -6.35 5.01
CA ILE A 126 -13.93 -7.11 5.36
C ILE A 126 -13.97 -7.25 6.89
N ILE A 127 -15.02 -6.73 7.53
CA ILE A 127 -15.27 -6.92 8.97
C ILE A 127 -16.03 -8.22 9.13
N HIS A 128 -15.42 -9.18 9.84
CA HIS A 128 -16.09 -10.42 10.21
C HIS A 128 -16.65 -10.26 11.62
N ASN A 129 -17.98 -10.20 11.73
CA ASN A 129 -18.67 -10.12 13.02
C ASN A 129 -18.89 -11.52 13.55
N ILE A 130 -18.35 -11.83 14.73
CA ILE A 130 -18.70 -13.04 15.47
C ILE A 130 -19.88 -12.69 16.38
N ILE A 131 -21.05 -13.24 16.07
CA ILE A 131 -22.24 -13.06 16.89
C ILE A 131 -22.20 -14.10 18.02
N VAL A 132 -22.16 -13.59 19.24
CA VAL A 132 -22.28 -14.38 20.47
C VAL A 132 -23.65 -14.04 21.08
N PRO A 133 -24.62 -14.97 21.07
CA PRO A 133 -25.90 -14.72 21.71
C PRO A 133 -25.72 -14.55 23.23
N GLU A 134 -26.53 -13.69 23.83
CA GLU A 134 -26.52 -13.52 25.29
C GLU A 134 -26.93 -14.82 25.98
N GLY A 135 -26.24 -15.17 27.07
CA GLY A 135 -26.43 -16.45 27.76
C GLY A 135 -25.60 -17.62 27.20
N THR A 136 -24.76 -17.40 26.19
CA THR A 136 -23.77 -18.42 25.76
C THR A 136 -22.74 -18.64 26.86
N VAL A 137 -22.47 -19.90 27.19
CA VAL A 137 -21.45 -20.26 28.19
C VAL A 137 -20.08 -19.82 27.69
N VAL A 138 -19.25 -19.23 28.57
CA VAL A 138 -17.93 -18.70 28.19
C VAL A 138 -17.05 -19.75 27.51
N SER A 139 -17.13 -21.01 27.93
CA SER A 139 -16.40 -22.13 27.32
C SER A 139 -16.79 -22.37 25.85
N GLU A 140 -18.06 -22.18 25.51
CA GLU A 140 -18.58 -22.36 24.16
C GLU A 140 -18.21 -21.18 23.26
N VAL A 141 -18.14 -19.97 23.82
CA VAL A 141 -17.59 -18.79 23.13
C VAL A 141 -16.10 -18.98 22.83
N ILE A 142 -15.31 -19.44 23.81
CA ILE A 142 -13.88 -19.72 23.63
C ILE A 142 -13.68 -20.81 22.56
N LYS A 143 -14.50 -21.86 22.58
CA LYS A 143 -14.46 -22.92 21.57
C LYS A 143 -14.73 -22.36 20.17
N LYS A 144 -15.80 -21.57 20.01
CA LYS A 144 -16.17 -20.94 18.73
C LYS A 144 -15.09 -19.96 18.22
N ILE A 145 -14.41 -19.25 19.12
CA ILE A 145 -13.28 -18.37 18.79
C ILE A 145 -12.05 -19.19 18.36
N ASN A 146 -11.70 -20.25 19.11
CA ASN A 146 -10.54 -21.10 18.80
C ASN A 146 -10.75 -21.94 17.53
N GLU A 147 -11.99 -22.27 17.17
CA GLU A 147 -12.34 -22.95 15.91
C GLU A 147 -12.27 -22.03 14.69
N GLU A 148 -12.27 -20.70 14.88
CA GLU A 148 -12.18 -19.75 13.78
C GLU A 148 -10.74 -19.62 13.28
N SER A 149 -10.43 -20.36 12.21
CA SER A 149 -9.13 -20.41 11.53
C SER A 149 -8.53 -19.05 11.10
N ARG A 150 -9.33 -17.98 11.08
CA ARG A 150 -8.91 -16.62 10.71
C ARG A 150 -8.40 -15.79 11.88
N LEU A 151 -8.67 -16.20 13.12
CA LEU A 151 -8.18 -15.54 14.32
C LEU A 151 -6.77 -16.02 14.64
N LEU A 152 -5.91 -15.09 15.06
CA LEU A 152 -4.53 -15.41 15.44
C LEU A 152 -4.45 -15.61 16.94
N GLY A 153 -3.91 -16.76 17.35
CA GLY A 153 -3.68 -17.14 18.75
C GLY A 153 -4.73 -18.09 19.31
N GLU A 154 -4.35 -18.82 20.36
CA GLU A 154 -5.24 -19.71 21.10
C GLU A 154 -5.53 -19.12 22.48
N ILE A 155 -6.80 -19.01 22.84
CA ILE A 155 -7.19 -18.64 24.20
C ILE A 155 -7.02 -19.89 25.07
N LYS A 156 -5.93 -19.94 25.84
CA LYS A 156 -5.60 -21.07 26.75
C LYS A 156 -5.96 -20.82 28.22
N GLY A 157 -6.57 -19.67 28.53
CA GLY A 157 -6.94 -19.29 29.89
C GLY A 157 -8.40 -19.60 30.21
N ILE A 158 -8.68 -19.92 31.48
CA ILE A 158 -10.03 -19.95 32.02
C ILE A 158 -10.45 -18.50 32.22
N ILE A 159 -11.37 -18.02 31.38
CA ILE A 159 -11.95 -16.68 31.51
C ILE A 159 -13.13 -16.79 32.49
N PRO A 160 -13.13 -16.07 33.63
CA PRO A 160 -14.26 -16.07 34.54
C PRO A 160 -15.54 -15.55 33.87
N GLU A 161 -16.69 -16.12 34.23
CA GLU A 161 -17.98 -15.59 33.76
C GLU A 161 -18.16 -14.12 34.19
N GLY A 162 -18.61 -13.27 33.27
CA GLY A 162 -18.77 -11.83 33.48
C GLY A 162 -17.59 -10.95 33.02
N PHE A 163 -16.46 -11.52 32.59
CA PHE A 163 -15.34 -10.76 32.01
C PHE A 163 -15.51 -10.42 30.51
N LEU A 164 -16.36 -11.16 29.79
CA LEU A 164 -16.72 -10.86 28.41
C LEU A 164 -17.78 -9.75 28.39
N MET A 165 -17.36 -8.53 28.06
CA MET A 165 -18.29 -7.41 27.92
C MET A 165 -19.04 -7.53 26.59
N SER A 166 -20.31 -7.91 26.63
CA SER A 166 -21.22 -7.83 25.48
C SER A 166 -21.30 -6.36 25.00
N PRO A 167 -21.38 -6.10 23.68
CA PRO A 167 -21.57 -4.73 23.16
C PRO A 167 -22.88 -4.07 23.65
N PHE A 168 -23.83 -4.83 24.20
CA PHE A 168 -25.05 -4.33 24.81
C PHE A 168 -24.90 -4.28 26.34
N GLY A 169 -24.19 -3.25 26.80
CA GLY A 169 -24.12 -2.94 28.22
C GLY A 169 -25.37 -2.18 28.65
N ASP A 170 -26.40 -2.88 29.15
CA ASP A 170 -27.50 -2.18 29.82
C ASP A 170 -28.15 -3.01 30.93
N LYS A 171 -27.59 -2.94 32.14
CA LYS A 171 -28.33 -3.23 33.38
C LYS A 171 -27.97 -2.22 34.47
N LYS A 172 -28.97 -1.39 34.82
CA LYS A 172 -28.99 -0.43 35.94
C LYS A 172 -28.56 -1.00 37.31
N SER A 173 -28.48 -2.31 37.48
CA SER A 173 -28.16 -2.98 38.75
C SER A 173 -26.66 -3.03 39.10
N LEU A 174 -25.75 -2.68 38.18
CA LEU A 174 -24.30 -2.74 38.42
C LEU A 174 -23.68 -1.43 38.94
N ALA A 175 -24.45 -0.36 39.09
CA ALA A 175 -23.97 0.90 39.68
C ALA A 175 -23.68 0.78 41.18
N PHE A 176 -24.35 -0.12 41.90
CA PHE A 176 -24.24 -0.22 43.36
C PHE A 176 -23.09 -1.11 43.85
N ARG A 177 -22.68 -2.16 43.11
CA ARG A 177 -21.61 -3.07 43.58
C ARG A 177 -20.20 -2.50 43.51
N ARG A 178 -19.88 -1.66 42.52
CA ARG A 178 -18.52 -1.10 42.38
C ARG A 178 -18.10 -0.23 43.56
N ARG A 179 -19.04 0.37 44.30
CA ARG A 179 -18.70 1.24 45.43
C ARG A 179 -18.26 0.45 46.67
N GLU A 180 -18.75 -0.77 46.87
CA GLU A 180 -18.33 -1.64 47.98
C GLU A 180 -17.00 -2.34 47.69
N ASP A 181 -16.75 -2.71 46.43
CA ASP A 181 -15.52 -3.42 46.05
C ASP A 181 -14.27 -2.51 46.05
N ILE A 182 -14.44 -1.19 45.82
CA ILE A 182 -13.32 -0.22 45.89
C ILE A 182 -12.89 0.07 47.34
N MET A 183 -13.77 -0.10 48.34
CA MET A 183 -13.41 0.12 49.75
C MET A 183 -12.66 -1.04 50.41
N LYS A 184 -12.65 -2.24 49.81
CA LYS A 184 -11.89 -3.39 50.34
C LYS A 184 -10.42 -3.43 49.90
N LEU A 185 -10.00 -2.47 49.09
CA LEU A 185 -8.63 -2.34 48.55
C LEU A 185 -7.89 -1.09 49.04
N LEU A 186 -8.44 -0.38 50.04
CA LEU A 186 -7.78 0.65 50.84
C LEU A 186 -7.77 0.21 52.30
#